data_AF-A0AA37XFC6-F1
#
_entry.id   AF-A0AA37XFC6-F1
#
_cell.length_a   1.000
_cell.length_b   1.000
_cell.length_c   1.000
_cell.angle_alpha   90.00
_cell.angle_beta   90.00
_cell.angle_gamma   90.00
#
_symmetry.space_group_name_H-M   'P 1'
#
loop_
_entity.id
_entity.type
_entity.pdbx_description
1 polymer ?
#
loop_
_entity_poly.entity_id
_entity_poly.type
_entity_poly.pdbx_seq_one_letter_code
_entity_poly.pdbx_strand_id
1 'polypeptide(L)'
;MLHGIHPALSGDLLRALDHLGHGETLLVCDGNYPAHARGELVLDVALDAPVVVGAVRTLVPLDTYEGPAVHLMGAVAGDDEPHEVRRALLRAVAAPRNRVEALERHAFYDLAATARLVVRTAETRPYGNLLMRKGVVSPTAALDTGRGPA
;
A
#
# COMPACT_ATOMS: atom_id res chain seq x y z
N MET A 1 -13.05 -3.08 16.92
CA MET A 1 -13.68 -3.06 15.58
C MET A 1 -14.56 -1.83 15.49
N LEU A 2 -14.54 -1.12 14.36
CA LEU A 2 -15.32 0.10 14.13
C LEU A 2 -16.25 -0.10 12.92
N HIS A 3 -17.39 0.58 12.90
CA HIS A 3 -18.28 0.55 11.74
C HIS A 3 -17.60 1.22 10.52
N GLY A 4 -17.65 0.56 9.36
CA GLY A 4 -17.09 1.08 8.11
C GLY A 4 -15.56 0.99 7.97
N ILE A 5 -14.86 0.43 8.96
CA ILE A 5 -13.40 0.28 8.95
C ILE A 5 -13.03 -1.20 8.94
N HIS A 6 -12.16 -1.60 8.00
CA HIS A 6 -11.70 -2.98 7.89
C HIS A 6 -10.95 -3.40 9.18
N PRO A 7 -11.20 -4.59 9.75
CA PRO A 7 -10.65 -5.00 11.06
C PRO A 7 -9.13 -5.16 11.09
N ALA A 8 -8.47 -5.28 9.93
CA ALA A 8 -7.01 -5.23 9.81
C ALA A 8 -6.40 -3.87 10.19
N LEU A 9 -7.21 -2.79 10.16
CA LEU A 9 -6.77 -1.44 10.47
C LEU A 9 -6.88 -1.22 11.98
N SER A 10 -5.83 -1.63 12.71
CA SER A 10 -5.71 -1.40 14.14
C SER A 10 -5.66 0.10 14.48
N GLY A 11 -5.84 0.45 15.76
CA GLY A 11 -5.77 1.85 16.19
C GLY A 11 -4.44 2.53 15.85
N ASP A 12 -3.32 1.82 16.03
CA ASP A 12 -2.00 2.34 15.68
C ASP A 12 -1.81 2.49 14.17
N LEU A 13 -2.32 1.55 13.37
CA LEU A 13 -2.28 1.66 11.92
C LEU A 13 -3.16 2.81 11.41
N LEU A 14 -4.37 2.97 11.95
CA LEU A 14 -5.24 4.11 11.62
C LEU A 14 -4.56 5.45 11.92
N ARG A 15 -3.96 5.59 13.11
CA ARG A 15 -3.20 6.79 13.48
C ARG A 15 -2.05 7.06 12.51
N ALA A 16 -1.30 6.03 12.13
CA ALA A 16 -0.20 6.18 11.19
C ALA A 16 -0.69 6.59 9.79
N LEU A 17 -1.78 6.02 9.29
CA LEU A 17 -2.38 6.38 8.00
C LEU A 17 -2.95 7.81 8.00
N ASP A 18 -3.51 8.25 9.12
CA ASP A 18 -4.03 9.61 9.32
C ASP A 18 -2.90 10.66 9.24
N HIS A 19 -1.76 10.38 9.88
CA HIS A 19 -0.59 11.27 9.87
C HIS A 19 0.09 11.41 8.50
N LEU A 20 -0.14 10.49 7.55
CA LEU A 20 0.45 10.60 6.21
C LEU A 20 -0.08 11.86 5.49
N GLY A 21 0.82 12.69 4.99
CA GLY A 21 0.49 13.81 4.11
C GLY A 21 0.23 13.38 2.66
N HIS A 22 -0.27 14.31 1.84
CA HIS A 22 -0.27 14.13 0.40
C HIS A 22 1.18 14.03 -0.11
N GLY A 23 1.44 13.06 -1.00
CA GLY A 23 2.77 12.84 -1.58
C GLY A 23 3.65 11.94 -0.74
N GLU A 24 3.27 11.66 0.51
CA GLU A 24 3.98 10.70 1.33
C GLU A 24 3.64 9.27 0.92
N THR A 25 4.64 8.39 1.06
CA THR A 25 4.55 7.01 0.63
C THR A 25 4.40 6.07 1.82
N LEU A 26 3.61 5.02 1.60
CA LEU A 26 3.51 3.89 2.50
C LEU A 26 3.86 2.60 1.76
N LEU A 27 4.59 1.72 2.43
CA LEU A 27 4.96 0.40 1.93
C LEU A 27 4.13 -0.66 2.65
N VAL A 28 3.46 -1.53 1.89
CA VAL A 28 2.98 -2.82 2.40
C VAL A 28 3.93 -3.88 1.86
N CYS A 29 4.59 -4.63 2.74
CA CYS A 29 5.64 -5.57 2.34
C CYS A 29 5.42 -6.99 2.83
N ASP A 30 6.02 -7.93 2.11
CA ASP A 30 6.05 -9.34 2.46
C ASP A 30 6.93 -9.61 3.69
N GLY A 31 6.85 -10.83 4.23
CA GLY A 31 7.61 -11.24 5.41
C GLY A 31 9.13 -11.30 5.19
N ASN A 32 9.59 -11.29 3.93
CA ASN A 32 11.01 -11.37 3.56
C ASN A 32 11.64 -9.97 3.39
N TYR A 33 10.83 -8.92 3.25
CA TYR A 33 11.33 -7.56 3.10
C TYR A 33 12.05 -7.09 4.39
N PRO A 34 13.23 -6.44 4.29
CA PRO A 34 13.99 -6.00 5.45
C PRO A 34 13.39 -4.71 6.08
N ALA A 35 12.15 -4.81 6.58
CA ALA A 35 11.34 -3.67 7.01
C ALA A 35 12.00 -2.86 8.13
N HIS A 36 12.40 -3.50 9.24
CA HIS A 36 12.99 -2.81 10.40
C HIS A 36 14.38 -2.22 10.15
N ALA A 37 15.07 -2.65 9.09
CA ALA A 37 16.36 -2.07 8.73
C ALA A 37 16.22 -0.76 7.93
N ARG A 38 15.02 -0.46 7.40
CA ARG A 38 14.83 0.59 6.39
C ARG A 38 13.61 1.48 6.59
N GLY A 39 12.63 1.06 7.39
CA GLY A 39 11.41 1.81 7.64
C GLY A 39 11.57 2.80 8.80
N GLU A 40 11.03 3.99 8.63
CA GLU A 40 10.96 5.01 9.69
C GLU A 40 9.98 4.58 10.80
N LEU A 41 8.79 4.13 10.41
CA LEU A 41 7.80 3.50 11.27
C LEU A 41 7.40 2.16 10.67
N VAL A 42 7.53 1.09 11.45
CA VAL A 42 7.16 -0.27 11.03
C VAL A 42 6.04 -0.79 11.91
N LEU A 43 4.94 -1.23 11.30
CA LEU A 43 3.83 -1.90 11.97
C LEU A 43 3.63 -3.31 11.38
N ASP A 44 3.47 -4.29 12.26
CA ASP A 44 3.24 -5.69 11.87
C ASP A 44 1.75 -6.01 11.79
N VAL A 45 1.33 -6.63 10.69
CA VAL A 45 -0.04 -7.11 10.49
C VAL A 45 -0.01 -8.58 10.05
N ALA A 46 -0.59 -9.47 10.85
CA ALA A 46 -0.59 -10.92 10.61
C ALA A 46 -1.64 -11.35 9.56
N LEU A 47 -1.62 -10.72 8.38
CA LEU A 47 -2.48 -11.01 7.23
C LEU A 47 -1.66 -10.95 5.93
N ASP A 48 -2.21 -11.43 4.83
CA ASP A 48 -1.57 -11.34 3.51
C ASP A 48 -1.53 -9.89 2.98
N ALA A 49 -0.49 -9.56 2.22
CA ALA A 49 -0.27 -8.22 1.68
C ALA A 49 -1.45 -7.70 0.84
N PRO A 50 -2.08 -8.48 -0.06
CA PRO A 50 -3.28 -8.03 -0.78
C PRO A 50 -4.45 -7.67 0.14
N VAL A 51 -4.64 -8.36 1.26
CA VAL A 51 -5.71 -8.05 2.24
C VAL A 51 -5.43 -6.70 2.89
N VAL A 52 -4.18 -6.48 3.33
CA VAL A 52 -3.76 -5.21 3.95
C VAL A 52 -3.85 -4.05 2.94
N VAL A 53 -3.37 -4.23 1.71
CA VAL A 53 -3.47 -3.22 0.64
C VAL A 53 -4.93 -2.84 0.38
N GLY A 54 -5.82 -3.83 0.26
CA GLY A 54 -7.25 -3.60 0.04
C GLY A 54 -7.88 -2.83 1.21
N ALA A 55 -7.55 -3.21 2.45
CA ALA A 55 -8.01 -2.52 3.65
C ALA A 55 -7.54 -1.06 3.68
N VAL A 56 -6.25 -0.80 3.46
CA VAL A 56 -5.69 0.56 3.44
C VAL A 56 -6.35 1.42 2.36
N ARG A 57 -6.60 0.86 1.18
CA ARG A 57 -7.22 1.57 0.05
C ARG A 57 -8.67 1.96 0.25
N THR A 58 -9.36 1.40 1.27
CA THR A 58 -10.67 1.90 1.68
C THR A 58 -10.61 3.29 2.29
N LEU A 59 -9.46 3.71 2.85
CA LEU A 59 -9.29 4.99 3.53
C LEU A 59 -8.30 5.93 2.83
N VAL A 60 -7.26 5.38 2.20
CA VAL A 60 -6.15 6.17 1.63
C VAL A 60 -6.35 6.34 0.13
N PRO A 61 -6.63 7.55 -0.39
CA PRO A 61 -6.67 7.80 -1.82
C PRO A 61 -5.26 7.69 -2.43
N LEU A 62 -5.19 7.33 -3.71
CA LEU A 62 -3.93 7.36 -4.46
C LEU A 62 -3.69 8.77 -5.01
N ASP A 63 -2.42 9.15 -5.06
CA ASP A 63 -2.01 10.37 -5.75
C ASP A 63 -2.33 10.29 -7.25
N THR A 64 -2.88 11.37 -7.80
CA THR A 64 -3.25 11.54 -9.20
C THR A 64 -2.45 12.62 -9.93
N TYR A 65 -1.60 13.37 -9.24
CA TYR A 65 -0.95 14.57 -9.80
C TYR A 65 0.32 14.24 -10.59
N GLU A 66 1.14 13.30 -10.12
CA GLU A 66 2.46 13.04 -10.70
C GLU A 66 2.68 11.55 -10.97
N GLY A 67 3.22 11.18 -12.13
CA GLY A 67 3.82 9.86 -12.42
C GLY A 67 3.04 8.60 -11.97
N PRO A 68 3.71 7.46 -11.79
CA PRO A 68 3.11 6.33 -11.10
C PRO A 68 2.91 6.63 -9.61
N ALA A 69 1.77 6.19 -9.05
CA ALA A 69 1.47 6.32 -7.62
C ALA A 69 1.55 4.98 -6.89
N VAL A 70 1.72 3.89 -7.64
CA VAL A 70 1.87 2.53 -7.12
C VAL A 70 3.10 1.91 -7.76
N HIS A 71 3.99 1.39 -6.93
CA HIS A 71 5.21 0.74 -7.38
C HIS A 71 5.24 -0.69 -6.82
N LEU A 72 5.61 -1.62 -7.68
CA LEU A 72 5.81 -3.03 -7.38
C LEU A 72 7.28 -3.37 -7.62
N MET A 73 7.80 -4.36 -6.92
CA MET A 73 9.10 -4.92 -7.25
C MET A 73 8.96 -5.87 -8.44
N GLY A 74 9.74 -5.64 -9.50
CA GLY A 74 9.86 -6.54 -10.63
C GLY A 74 10.68 -7.77 -10.29
N ALA A 75 10.45 -8.87 -11.02
CA ALA A 75 11.24 -10.08 -10.88
C ALA A 75 12.71 -9.80 -11.23
N VAL A 76 13.63 -10.40 -10.47
CA VAL A 76 15.05 -10.40 -10.81
C VAL A 76 15.29 -11.39 -11.95
N ALA A 77 16.26 -11.11 -12.82
CA ALA A 77 16.64 -12.03 -13.89
C ALA A 77 17.01 -13.41 -13.32
N GLY A 78 16.32 -14.46 -13.79
CA GLY A 78 16.50 -15.84 -13.34
C GLY A 78 15.42 -16.33 -12.37
N ASP A 79 14.59 -15.45 -11.82
CA ASP A 79 13.44 -15.82 -10.99
C ASP A 79 12.17 -15.98 -11.84
N ASP A 80 11.25 -16.82 -11.36
CA ASP A 80 9.90 -16.89 -11.90
C ASP A 80 9.15 -15.56 -11.64
N GLU A 81 8.46 -15.06 -12.67
CA GLU A 81 7.66 -13.85 -12.51
C GLU A 81 6.55 -14.08 -11.46
N PRO A 82 6.39 -13.20 -10.46
CA PRO A 82 5.49 -13.37 -9.31
C PRO A 82 4.02 -13.12 -9.68
N HIS A 83 3.55 -13.75 -10.75
CA HIS A 83 2.28 -13.45 -11.39
C HIS A 83 1.08 -13.52 -10.43
N GLU A 84 1.05 -14.46 -9.49
CA GLU A 84 -0.08 -14.63 -8.58
C GLU A 84 -0.21 -13.47 -7.58
N VAL A 85 0.82 -13.26 -6.75
CA VAL A 85 0.81 -12.21 -5.72
C VAL A 85 0.73 -10.83 -6.38
N ARG A 86 1.42 -10.63 -7.51
CA ARG A 86 1.33 -9.38 -8.29
C ARG A 86 -0.09 -9.11 -8.75
N ARG A 87 -0.79 -10.10 -9.33
CA ARG A 87 -2.20 -9.94 -9.73
C ARG A 87 -3.10 -9.66 -8.52
N ALA A 88 -2.86 -10.29 -7.38
CA ALA A 88 -3.63 -10.05 -6.17
C ALA A 88 -3.45 -8.63 -5.63
N LEU A 89 -2.20 -8.14 -5.57
CA LEU A 89 -1.87 -6.76 -5.19
C LEU A 89 -2.48 -5.73 -6.14
N LEU A 90 -2.42 -5.96 -7.45
CA LEU A 90 -3.02 -5.08 -8.46
C LEU A 90 -4.54 -4.99 -8.32
N ARG A 91 -5.21 -6.11 -8.01
CA ARG A 91 -6.65 -6.11 -7.73
C ARG A 91 -6.97 -5.37 -6.43
N ALA A 92 -6.20 -5.62 -5.38
CA ALA A 92 -6.41 -5.01 -4.07
C ALA A 92 -6.19 -3.49 -4.09
N VAL A 93 -5.16 -3.03 -4.81
CA VAL A 93 -4.85 -1.60 -4.90
C VAL A 93 -5.84 -0.84 -5.79
N ALA A 94 -6.44 -1.55 -6.75
CA ALA A 94 -7.42 -1.04 -7.71
C ALA A 94 -6.97 0.28 -8.38
N ALA A 95 -5.68 0.38 -8.70
CA ALA A 95 -5.10 1.54 -9.35
C ALA A 95 -5.29 1.46 -10.88
N PRO A 96 -5.49 2.59 -11.58
CA PRO A 96 -5.43 2.63 -13.03
C PRO A 96 -4.08 2.11 -13.54
N ARG A 97 -4.08 1.36 -14.64
CA ARG A 97 -2.86 0.72 -15.18
C ARG A 97 -1.73 1.72 -15.46
N ASN A 98 -2.07 2.93 -15.91
CA ASN A 98 -1.10 4.01 -16.18
C ASN A 98 -0.55 4.70 -14.91
N ARG A 99 -0.99 4.28 -13.72
CA ARG A 99 -0.51 4.76 -12.41
C ARG A 99 0.30 3.71 -11.67
N VAL A 100 0.58 2.57 -12.30
CA VAL A 100 1.33 1.46 -11.73
C VAL A 100 2.64 1.28 -12.49
N GLU A 101 3.73 1.14 -11.75
CA GLU A 101 5.04 0.82 -12.30
C GLU A 101 5.63 -0.40 -11.58
N ALA A 102 6.39 -1.21 -12.32
CA ALA A 102 7.23 -2.25 -11.75
C ALA A 102 8.69 -1.80 -11.87
N LEU A 103 9.38 -1.74 -10.74
CA LEU A 103 10.76 -1.27 -10.64
C LEU A 103 11.72 -2.44 -10.51
N GLU A 104 12.93 -2.27 -11.02
CA GLU A 104 14.06 -3.15 -10.67
C GLU A 104 14.26 -3.14 -9.14
N ARG A 105 14.77 -4.24 -8.58
CA ARG A 105 14.87 -4.48 -7.13
C ARG A 105 15.59 -3.36 -6.36
N HIS A 106 16.71 -2.85 -6.87
CA HIS A 106 17.45 -1.78 -6.19
C HIS A 106 16.71 -0.46 -6.29
N ALA A 107 16.16 -0.12 -7.46
CA ALA A 107 15.32 1.07 -7.62
C ALA A 107 14.09 1.03 -6.71
N PHE A 108 13.48 -0.15 -6.52
CA PHE A 108 12.40 -0.34 -5.57
C PHE A 108 12.87 -0.09 -4.13
N TYR A 109 14.03 -0.60 -3.73
CA TYR A 109 14.56 -0.38 -2.38
C TYR A 109 14.87 1.09 -2.10
N ASP A 110 15.47 1.80 -3.06
CA ASP A 110 15.78 3.22 -2.92
C ASP A 110 14.49 4.03 -2.75
N LEU A 111 13.46 3.73 -3.55
CA LEU A 111 12.17 4.39 -3.43
C LEU A 111 11.45 4.01 -2.13
N ALA A 112 11.47 2.73 -1.75
CA ALA A 112 10.83 2.23 -0.54
C ALA A 112 11.49 2.76 0.75
N ALA A 113 12.77 3.13 0.71
CA ALA A 113 13.45 3.79 1.82
C ALA A 113 12.90 5.21 2.12
N THR A 114 12.14 5.79 1.19
CA THR A 114 11.44 7.07 1.40
C THR A 114 10.09 6.91 2.11
N ALA A 115 9.64 5.67 2.35
CA ALA A 115 8.35 5.39 2.97
C ALA A 115 8.30 5.89 4.42
N ARG A 116 7.30 6.73 4.70
CA ARG A 116 6.97 7.23 6.04
C ARG A 116 6.38 6.14 6.94
N LEU A 117 5.69 5.18 6.32
CA LEU A 117 5.08 4.04 6.99
C LEU A 117 5.41 2.76 6.24
N VAL A 118 5.87 1.75 6.96
CA VAL A 118 6.02 0.38 6.47
C VAL A 118 5.06 -0.52 7.25
N VAL A 119 4.24 -1.27 6.55
CA VAL A 119 3.38 -2.32 7.09
C VAL A 119 3.92 -3.66 6.65
N ARG A 120 4.60 -4.36 7.57
CA ARG A 120 5.10 -5.72 7.31
C ARG A 120 3.97 -6.70 7.54
N THR A 121 3.80 -7.61 6.57
CA THR A 121 2.68 -8.54 6.53
C THR A 121 3.12 -9.98 6.76
N ALA A 122 2.17 -10.91 6.87
CA ALA A 122 2.42 -12.34 6.91
C ALA A 122 2.52 -12.97 5.50
N GLU A 123 2.55 -12.16 4.44
CA GLU A 123 2.70 -12.65 3.07
C GLU A 123 4.01 -13.41 2.91
N THR A 124 3.91 -14.68 2.54
CA THR A 124 5.07 -15.56 2.36
C THR A 124 5.52 -15.63 0.91
N ARG A 125 4.68 -15.24 -0.06
CA ARG A 125 5.04 -15.24 -1.48
C ARG A 125 6.07 -14.12 -1.75
N PRO A 126 7.21 -14.42 -2.41
CA PRO A 126 8.18 -13.41 -2.81
C PRO A 126 7.55 -12.34 -3.69
N TYR A 127 8.13 -11.13 -3.68
CA TYR A 127 7.64 -9.97 -4.43
C TYR A 127 6.26 -9.49 -3.99
N GLY A 128 5.85 -9.79 -2.76
CA GLY A 128 4.60 -9.33 -2.14
C GLY A 128 4.66 -7.88 -1.65
N ASN A 129 5.49 -7.05 -2.29
CA ASN A 129 5.78 -5.68 -1.87
C ASN A 129 5.06 -4.68 -2.78
N LEU A 130 4.31 -3.76 -2.17
CA LEU A 130 3.63 -2.67 -2.86
C LEU A 130 3.85 -1.36 -2.11
N LEU A 131 4.46 -0.41 -2.81
CA LEU A 131 4.58 0.97 -2.34
C LEU A 131 3.47 1.80 -2.98
N MET A 132 2.76 2.61 -2.21
CA MET A 132 1.77 3.55 -2.73
C MET A 132 1.96 4.95 -2.17
N ARG A 133 1.67 5.96 -3.00
CA ARG A 133 1.73 7.38 -2.63
C ARG A 133 0.33 7.93 -2.32
N LYS A 134 0.17 8.54 -1.15
CA LYS A 134 -1.11 9.10 -0.69
C LYS A 134 -1.49 10.32 -1.52
N GLY A 135 -2.73 10.31 -2.00
CA GLY A 135 -3.33 11.42 -2.73
C GLY A 135 -3.99 12.45 -1.83
N VAL A 136 -4.62 13.43 -2.48
CA VAL A 136 -5.40 14.47 -1.81
C VAL A 136 -6.77 13.92 -1.43
N VAL A 137 -7.22 14.21 -0.21
CA VAL A 137 -8.61 13.99 0.22
C VAL A 137 -9.41 15.24 -0.11
N SER A 138 -10.22 15.19 -1.16
CA SER A 138 -11.08 16.32 -1.55
C SER A 138 -12.24 16.48 -0.56
N PRO A 139 -12.61 17.72 -0.17
CA PRO A 139 -13.72 17.98 0.75
C PRO A 139 -15.05 17.33 0.32
N THR A 140 -15.29 17.23 -0.99
CA THR A 140 -16.49 16.59 -1.56
C THR A 140 -16.48 15.07 -1.43
N ALA A 141 -15.31 14.42 -1.46
CA ALA A 141 -15.19 12.97 -1.33
C ALA A 141 -15.37 12.48 0.11
N ALA A 142 -15.05 13.33 1.10
CA ALA A 142 -15.19 12.99 2.52
C ALA A 142 -16.65 13.02 3.03
N LEU A 143 -17.56 13.65 2.28
CA LEU A 143 -18.96 13.87 2.69
C LEU A 143 -19.97 12.98 1.95
N ASP A 144 -19.54 12.18 0.96
CA ASP A 144 -20.41 11.19 0.31
C ASP A 144 -20.62 9.98 1.22
N THR A 145 -21.38 10.18 2.30
CA THR A 145 -21.74 9.17 3.30
C THR A 145 -22.93 8.31 2.87
N GLY A 146 -23.29 8.28 1.58
CA GLY A 146 -24.31 7.38 1.05
C GLY A 146 -25.70 7.49 1.69
N ARG A 147 -25.97 8.51 2.51
CA ARG A 147 -27.33 8.83 2.97
C ARG A 147 -27.96 9.82 1.99
N GLY A 148 -28.44 9.27 0.87
CA GLY A 148 -29.57 9.89 0.18
C GLY A 148 -30.82 9.86 1.08
N PRO A 149 -31.76 10.80 0.94
CA PRO A 149 -32.97 10.82 1.75
C PRO A 149 -33.87 9.62 1.41
N ALA A 150 -34.12 8.78 2.41
CA ALA A 150 -35.30 7.93 2.52
C ALA A 150 -35.63 7.76 4.01
#